data_AF-A0A1S6JKX0-F1
#
_entry.id   AF-A0A1S6JKX0-F1
#
_cell.length_a   1.000
_cell.length_b   1.000
_cell.length_c   1.000
_cell.angle_alpha   90.00
_cell.angle_beta   90.00
_cell.angle_gamma   90.00
#
_symmetry.space_group_name_H-M   'P 1'
#
loop_
_entity.id
_entity.type
_entity.pdbx_description
1 polymer ?
#
loop_
_entity_poly.entity_id
_entity_poly.type
_entity_poly.pdbx_seq_one_letter_code
_entity_poly.pdbx_strand_id
1 'polypeptide(L)'
;MNRLRLILHRLLRRPAVTGPARIYVRRIPTGVMLDLEHPISRAITAIADDEELLGLFLEYAADRAAASGHDGHAPEALRLEQILRGVGFEAPVYGEQVAALAERLRALAPAPAVVIPAQRREGGAAA
;
A
#
# COMPACT_ATOMS: atom_id res chain seq x y z
N MET A 1 6.40 -4.59 -15.31
CA MET A 1 5.20 -3.74 -15.10
C MET A 1 5.36 -2.47 -15.94
N ASN A 2 4.62 -2.32 -17.05
CA ASN A 2 4.87 -1.25 -18.04
C ASN A 2 4.57 0.15 -17.49
N ARG A 3 5.54 1.08 -17.57
CA ARG A 3 5.44 2.49 -17.15
C ARG A 3 4.24 3.21 -17.77
N LEU A 4 3.89 2.89 -19.02
CA LEU A 4 2.70 3.39 -19.72
C LEU A 4 1.39 3.07 -19.00
N ARG A 5 1.27 1.87 -18.43
CA ARG A 5 0.08 1.44 -17.69
C ARG A 5 -0.08 2.26 -16.41
N LEU A 6 1.02 2.56 -15.72
CA LEU A 6 1.02 3.43 -14.53
C LEU A 6 0.55 4.86 -14.85
N ILE A 7 1.06 5.44 -15.93
CA ILE A 7 0.70 6.81 -16.37
C ILE A 7 -0.78 6.89 -16.77
N LEU A 8 -1.27 5.95 -17.59
CA LEU A 8 -2.66 5.94 -18.01
C LEU A 8 -3.61 5.77 -16.81
N HIS A 9 -3.22 4.94 -15.84
CA HIS A 9 -3.98 4.80 -14.62
C HIS A 9 -3.93 6.05 -13.73
N ARG A 10 -2.87 6.88 -13.75
CA ARG A 10 -2.84 8.14 -12.96
C ARG A 10 -3.89 9.15 -13.44
N LEU A 11 -4.16 9.20 -14.74
CA LEU A 11 -5.05 10.20 -15.35
C LEU A 11 -6.54 9.98 -15.04
N LEU A 12 -6.96 8.75 -14.71
CA LEU A 12 -8.37 8.40 -14.48
C LEU A 12 -8.72 8.16 -12.99
N ARG A 13 -7.75 8.33 -12.08
CA ARG A 13 -7.94 8.05 -10.65
C ARG A 13 -8.50 9.28 -9.92
N ARG A 14 -9.68 9.13 -9.31
CA ARG A 14 -10.14 10.06 -8.27
C ARG A 14 -9.59 9.59 -6.91
N PRO A 15 -8.97 10.46 -6.09
CA PRO A 15 -8.48 10.07 -4.77
C PRO A 15 -9.63 9.67 -3.85
N ALA A 16 -9.42 8.65 -3.02
CA ALA A 16 -10.35 8.25 -1.95
C ALA A 16 -10.18 9.14 -0.72
N VAL A 17 -8.93 9.52 -0.46
CA VAL A 17 -8.56 10.50 0.58
C VAL A 17 -7.87 11.66 -0.12
N THR A 18 -8.41 12.87 0.04
CA THR A 18 -7.85 14.12 -0.50
C THR A 18 -7.00 14.90 0.51
N GLY A 19 -7.06 14.54 1.79
CA GLY A 19 -6.31 15.15 2.90
C GLY A 19 -4.79 14.93 2.83
N PRO A 20 -4.03 15.24 3.90
CA PRO A 20 -2.57 15.45 3.83
C PRO A 20 -1.76 14.22 3.38
N ALA A 21 -2.40 13.05 3.32
CA ALA A 21 -1.98 11.89 2.57
C ALA A 21 -3.00 11.60 1.44
N ARG A 22 -2.64 11.86 0.17
CA ARG A 22 -3.49 11.43 -0.95
C ARG A 22 -3.43 9.91 -1.11
N ILE A 23 -4.57 9.24 -0.94
CA ILE A 23 -4.69 7.78 -1.09
C ILE A 23 -5.65 7.50 -2.23
N TYR A 24 -5.20 6.71 -3.22
CA TYR A 24 -6.07 6.19 -4.27
C TYR A 24 -6.36 4.71 -4.04
N VAL A 25 -7.49 4.26 -4.56
CA VAL A 25 -7.93 2.86 -4.44
C VAL A 25 -8.29 2.33 -5.82
N ARG A 26 -7.91 1.10 -6.11
CA ARG A 26 -8.32 0.40 -7.34
C ARG A 26 -8.67 -1.04 -7.05
N ARG A 27 -9.66 -1.57 -7.77
CA ARG A 27 -9.99 -2.99 -7.69
C ARG A 27 -8.89 -3.85 -8.32
N ILE A 28 -8.64 -5.01 -7.71
CA ILE A 28 -7.89 -6.13 -8.26
C ILE A 28 -8.76 -7.40 -8.14
N PRO A 29 -8.49 -8.49 -8.89
CA PRO A 29 -9.36 -9.66 -8.88
C PRO A 29 -9.64 -10.24 -7.49
N THR A 30 -8.66 -10.16 -6.59
CA THR A 30 -8.71 -10.73 -5.24
C THR A 30 -8.99 -9.69 -4.13
N GLY A 31 -9.25 -8.43 -4.47
CA GLY A 31 -9.46 -7.39 -3.46
C GLY A 31 -9.27 -5.96 -3.97
N VAL A 32 -8.66 -5.12 -3.13
CA VAL A 32 -8.40 -3.71 -3.40
C VAL A 32 -6.91 -3.41 -3.26
N MET A 33 -6.37 -2.62 -4.17
CA MET A 33 -5.01 -2.09 -4.10
C MET A 33 -5.07 -0.63 -3.64
N LEU A 34 -4.33 -0.32 -2.58
CA LEU A 34 -4.09 1.04 -2.10
C LEU A 34 -2.88 1.64 -2.83
N ASP A 35 -3.04 2.87 -3.30
CA ASP A 35 -1.96 3.67 -3.88
C ASP A 35 -1.48 4.67 -2.83
N LEU A 36 -0.26 4.45 -2.36
CA LEU A 36 0.41 5.22 -1.30
C LEU A 36 1.53 6.09 -1.88
N GLU A 37 1.46 6.43 -3.17
CA GLU A 37 2.48 7.25 -3.84
C GLU A 37 2.81 8.54 -3.07
N HIS A 38 1.80 9.26 -2.59
CA HIS A 38 2.02 10.52 -1.90
C HIS A 38 2.68 10.35 -0.52
N PRO A 39 2.19 9.44 0.36
CA PRO A 39 2.93 9.07 1.57
C PRO A 39 4.39 8.66 1.31
N ILE A 40 4.63 7.79 0.33
CA ILE A 40 5.98 7.30 0.01
C ILE A 40 6.86 8.45 -0.50
N SER A 41 6.32 9.32 -1.35
CA SER A 41 7.07 10.48 -1.85
C SER A 41 7.46 11.41 -0.71
N ARG A 42 6.53 11.69 0.23
CA ARG A 42 6.84 12.48 1.42
C ARG A 42 7.91 11.84 2.29
N ALA A 43 7.85 10.52 2.46
CA ALA A 43 8.85 9.77 3.21
C ALA A 43 10.25 9.88 2.59
N ILE A 44 10.35 9.71 1.26
CA ILE A 44 11.62 9.83 0.53
C ILE A 44 12.13 11.28 0.57
N THR A 45 11.26 12.27 0.43
CA THR A 45 11.63 13.68 0.55
C THR A 45 12.14 14.00 1.95
N ALA A 46 11.50 13.49 3.01
CA ALA A 46 11.97 13.66 4.38
C ALA A 46 13.37 13.07 4.60
N ILE A 47 13.66 11.89 4.02
CA ILE A 47 15.01 11.30 4.03
C ILE A 47 16.00 12.21 3.30
N ALA A 48 15.61 12.79 2.16
CA ALA A 48 16.50 13.62 1.36
C ALA A 48 16.78 15.01 1.98
N ASP A 49 15.84 15.54 2.76
CA ASP A 49 15.92 16.87 3.37
C ASP A 49 16.70 16.86 4.71
N ASP A 50 16.95 15.67 5.30
CA ASP A 50 17.64 15.49 6.57
C ASP A 50 18.97 14.74 6.37
N GLU A 51 20.08 15.39 6.70
CA GLU A 51 21.44 14.86 6.47
C GLU A 51 21.72 13.59 7.27
N GLU A 52 21.20 13.49 8.50
CA GLU A 52 21.39 12.32 9.36
C GLU A 52 20.59 11.13 8.82
N LEU A 53 19.32 11.35 8.45
CA LEU A 53 18.48 10.31 7.83
C LEU A 53 19.02 9.87 6.48
N LEU A 54 19.54 10.80 5.67
CA LEU A 54 20.17 10.47 4.39
C LEU A 54 21.42 9.60 4.61
N GLY A 55 22.26 9.96 5.59
CA GLY A 55 23.43 9.17 5.98
C GLY A 55 23.05 7.74 6.35
N LEU A 56 22.08 7.57 7.25
CA LEU A 56 21.56 6.25 7.66
C LEU A 56 21.02 5.45 6.47
N PHE A 57 20.30 6.11 5.55
CA PHE A 57 19.75 5.46 4.37
C PHE A 57 20.84 4.97 3.40
N LEU A 58 21.90 5.75 3.20
CA LEU A 58 23.04 5.39 2.36
C LEU A 58 23.85 4.24 2.96
N GLU A 59 24.08 4.25 4.28
CA GLU A 59 24.71 3.14 4.99
C GLU A 59 23.90 1.86 4.87
N TYR A 60 22.58 1.94 5.10
CA TYR A 60 21.69 0.80 4.90
C TYR A 60 21.77 0.26 3.46
N ALA A 61 21.78 1.14 2.46
CA ALA A 61 21.90 0.74 1.06
C ALA A 61 23.26 0.06 0.77
N ALA A 62 24.35 0.56 1.34
CA ALA A 62 25.68 -0.03 1.21
C ALA A 62 25.76 -1.42 1.83
N ASP A 63 25.21 -1.60 3.04
CA ASP A 63 25.12 -2.88 3.73
C ASP A 63 24.34 -3.90 2.88
N ARG A 64 23.18 -3.51 2.34
CA ARG A 64 22.37 -4.36 1.44
C ARG A 64 23.09 -4.74 0.15
N ALA A 65 24.00 -3.89 -0.34
CA ALA A 65 24.77 -4.14 -1.55
C ALA A 65 25.99 -5.05 -1.32
N ALA A 66 26.49 -5.15 -0.09
CA ALA A 66 27.77 -5.80 0.23
C ALA A 66 27.81 -7.34 0.09
N ALA A 67 26.70 -8.00 -0.28
CA ALA A 67 26.64 -9.42 -0.64
C ALA A 67 27.25 -10.43 0.36
N SER A 68 27.51 -10.05 1.60
CA SER A 68 27.73 -11.03 2.68
C SER A 68 26.38 -11.70 2.98
N GLY A 69 26.40 -13.02 3.19
CA GLY A 69 25.20 -13.80 3.46
C GLY A 69 24.40 -13.15 4.59
N HIS A 70 23.28 -12.54 4.21
CA HIS A 70 22.45 -11.76 5.12
C HIS A 70 21.74 -12.73 6.07
N ASP A 71 22.22 -12.81 7.30
CA ASP A 71 21.69 -13.71 8.33
C ASP A 71 20.37 -13.21 8.95
N GLY A 72 19.92 -12.01 8.55
CA GLY A 72 18.68 -11.38 9.04
C GLY A 72 18.76 -10.93 10.49
N HIS A 73 19.93 -10.99 11.13
CA HIS A 73 20.13 -10.66 12.54
C HIS A 73 21.19 -9.57 12.79
N ALA A 74 21.75 -9.02 11.72
CA ALA A 74 22.75 -7.96 11.76
C ALA A 74 22.18 -6.56 12.09
N PRO A 75 23.03 -5.61 12.54
CA PRO A 75 22.71 -4.19 12.83
C PRO A 75 21.92 -3.41 11.76
N GLU A 76 21.72 -3.97 10.57
CA GLU A 76 20.83 -3.44 9.53
C GLU A 76 19.37 -3.32 9.99
N ALA A 77 18.85 -4.25 10.81
CA ALA A 77 17.50 -4.16 11.35
C ALA A 77 17.35 -2.92 12.26
N LEU A 78 18.39 -2.60 13.04
CA LEU A 78 18.44 -1.40 13.87
C LEU A 78 18.49 -0.12 13.02
N ARG A 79 19.20 -0.13 11.88
CA ARG A 79 19.26 1.02 10.97
C ARG A 79 17.93 1.26 10.27
N LEU A 80 17.28 0.22 9.75
CA LEU A 80 15.96 0.35 9.15
C LEU A 80 14.94 0.86 10.19
N GLU A 81 14.98 0.35 11.42
CA GLU A 81 14.13 0.86 12.50
C GLU A 81 14.37 2.34 12.81
N GLN A 82 15.64 2.79 12.82
CA GLN A 82 15.98 4.20 13.04
C GLN A 82 15.44 5.08 11.90
N ILE A 83 15.61 4.66 10.65
CA ILE A 83 15.04 5.35 9.47
C ILE A 83 13.52 5.43 9.59
N LEU A 84 12.86 4.32 9.92
CA LEU A 84 11.39 4.28 10.07
C LEU A 84 10.88 5.17 11.20
N ARG A 85 11.61 5.27 12.32
CA ARG A 85 11.27 6.19 13.42
C ARG A 85 11.42 7.65 13.02
N GLY A 86 12.46 7.99 12.25
CA GLY A 86 12.68 9.37 11.79
C GLY A 86 11.66 9.84 10.76
N VAL A 87 11.27 8.96 9.84
CA VAL A 87 10.38 9.32 8.72
C VAL A 87 8.90 9.17 9.08
N GLY A 88 8.58 8.24 10.00
CA GLY A 88 7.21 7.85 10.30
C GLY A 88 6.60 6.96 9.21
N PHE A 89 5.70 6.05 9.62
CA PHE A 89 5.05 5.08 8.75
C PHE A 89 3.51 5.17 8.79
N GLU A 90 2.98 6.22 9.43
CA GLU A 90 1.56 6.43 9.60
C GLU A 90 1.04 7.46 8.61
N ALA A 91 -0.11 7.17 7.99
CA ALA A 91 -0.81 8.10 7.12
C ALA A 91 -2.12 8.52 7.80
N PRO A 92 -2.24 9.78 8.27
CA PRO A 92 -3.45 10.22 8.94
C PRO A 92 -4.60 10.35 7.94
N VAL A 93 -5.76 9.79 8.31
CA VAL A 93 -7.02 9.90 7.57
C VAL A 93 -8.04 10.54 8.51
N TYR A 94 -8.57 11.70 8.13
CA TYR A 94 -9.38 12.53 9.04
C TYR A 94 -10.87 12.39 8.78
N GLY A 95 -11.68 12.30 9.86
CA GLY A 95 -13.13 12.48 9.86
C GLY A 95 -13.85 11.93 8.63
N GLU A 96 -14.44 12.83 7.83
CA GLU A 96 -15.17 12.53 6.59
C GLU A 96 -14.37 11.68 5.57
N GLN A 97 -13.05 11.79 5.56
CA GLN A 97 -12.19 11.00 4.67
C GLN A 97 -12.15 9.54 5.08
N VAL A 98 -12.31 9.23 6.37
CA VAL A 98 -12.43 7.85 6.86
C VAL A 98 -13.71 7.22 6.30
N ALA A 99 -14.83 7.93 6.37
CA ALA A 99 -16.09 7.48 5.81
C ALA A 99 -16.02 7.32 4.28
N ALA A 100 -15.45 8.30 3.58
CA ALA A 100 -15.27 8.24 2.13
C ALA A 100 -14.37 7.08 1.68
N LEU A 101 -13.29 6.81 2.43
CA LEU A 101 -12.42 5.67 2.17
C LEU A 101 -13.16 4.35 2.42
N ALA A 102 -13.88 4.23 3.54
CA ALA A 102 -14.65 3.04 3.86
C ALA A 102 -15.72 2.73 2.80
N GLU A 103 -16.49 3.73 2.37
CA GLU A 103 -17.49 3.59 1.31
C GLU A 103 -16.87 3.12 -0.01
N ARG A 104 -15.73 3.70 -0.40
CA ARG A 104 -15.02 3.26 -1.61
C ARG A 104 -14.47 1.85 -1.50
N LEU A 105 -13.96 1.44 -0.35
CA LEU A 105 -13.49 0.08 -0.12
C LEU A 105 -14.65 -0.92 -0.21
N ARG A 106 -15.80 -0.60 0.39
CA ARG A 106 -17.03 -1.41 0.28
C ARG A 106 -17.50 -1.53 -1.16
N ALA A 107 -17.51 -0.43 -1.92
CA ALA A 107 -17.93 -0.43 -3.32
C ALA A 107 -17.00 -1.25 -4.24
N LEU A 108 -15.74 -1.44 -3.85
CA LEU A 108 -14.76 -2.21 -4.62
C LEU A 108 -14.65 -3.67 -4.17
N ALA A 109 -15.21 -4.02 -3.00
CA ALA A 109 -15.28 -5.39 -2.52
C ALA A 109 -16.18 -6.22 -3.47
N PRO A 110 -15.89 -7.52 -3.67
CA PRO A 110 -16.81 -8.39 -4.40
C PRO A 110 -18.17 -8.37 -3.71
N ALA A 111 -19.24 -8.19 -4.50
CA ALA A 111 -20.60 -8.28 -3.98
C ALA A 111 -20.73 -9.61 -3.22
N PRO A 112 -21.39 -9.63 -2.04
CA PRO A 112 -21.65 -10.88 -1.35
C PRO A 112 -22.29 -11.82 -2.36
N ALA A 113 -21.71 -13.02 -2.52
CA ALA A 113 -22.29 -14.03 -3.39
C ALA A 113 -23.74 -14.22 -2.92
N VAL A 114 -24.68 -13.78 -3.74
CA VAL A 114 -26.09 -14.04 -3.48
C VAL A 114 -26.23 -15.55 -3.58
N VAL A 115 -26.23 -16.22 -2.43
CA VAL A 115 -26.49 -17.65 -2.36
C VAL A 115 -27.97 -17.80 -2.70
N ILE A 116 -28.27 -18.02 -3.99
CA ILE A 116 -29.63 -18.32 -4.45
C ILE A 116 -29.95 -19.74 -3.96
N PRO A 117 -30.89 -19.94 -3.04
CA PRO A 117 -31.13 -21.25 -2.41
C PRO A 117 -31.68 -22.33 -3.36
N ALA A 118 -31.97 -21.99 -4.62
CA ALA A 118 -32.66 -22.85 -5.57
C ALA A 118 -31.77 -23.93 -6.22
N GLN A 119 -30.44 -23.80 -6.19
CA GLN A 119 -29.55 -24.67 -6.97
C GLN A 119 -29.17 -26.00 -6.30
N ARG A 120 -29.68 -26.30 -5.09
CA ARG A 120 -29.41 -27.57 -4.39
C ARG A 120 -30.39 -28.71 -4.75
N ARG A 121 -31.52 -28.43 -5.40
CA ARG A 121 -32.57 -29.45 -5.61
C ARG A 121 -32.42 -30.30 -6.87
N GLU A 122 -31.66 -29.89 -7.87
CA GLU A 122 -31.58 -30.61 -9.15
C GLU A 122 -30.45 -31.66 -9.25
N GLY A 123 -29.50 -31.68 -8.30
CA GLY A 123 -28.39 -32.65 -8.32
C GLY A 123 -28.62 -33.96 -7.58
N GLY A 124 -29.82 -34.22 -7.07
CA GLY A 124 -30.11 -35.32 -6.14
C GLY A 124 -31.06 -36.40 -6.64
N ALA A 125 -31.27 -36.52 -7.96
CA ALA A 125 -32.13 -37.55 -8.56
C ALA A 125 -31.40 -38.27 -9.72
N ALA A 126 -30.32 -38.95 -9.40
CA ALA A 126 -29.72 -40.00 -10.24
C ALA A 126 -28.74 -40.84 -9.40
N ALA A 127 -29.26 -41.75 -8.58
CA ALA A 127 -28.58 -42.93 -8.06
C ALA A 127 -29.62 -43.93 -7.57
#